data_AF-A0A822DK10-F1
#
_entry.id   AF-A0A822DK10-F1
#
_cell.length_a   1.000
_cell.length_b   1.000
_cell.length_c   1.000
_cell.angle_alpha   90.00
_cell.angle_beta   90.00
_cell.angle_gamma   90.00
#
_symmetry.space_group_name_H-M   'P 1'
#
loop_
_entity.id
_entity.type
_entity.pdbx_description
1 polymer ?
#
loop_
_entity_poly.entity_id
_entity_poly.type
_entity_poly.pdbx_seq_one_letter_code
_entity_poly.pdbx_strand_id
1 'polypeptide(L)'
;FPCILGLLSDRKKSTYQCLFRELKSVAATMNRVFKPERIITDFESGLMPAISVEFPGAVHNGCYFHYNQSIYRRIQSLGLATAYSSDDEVRSCCRKLMSLAMMPLQEVETSFYNLRTETNSRVKQELHQLFLYLDQYWMTEVPLEM
;
A
#
# COMPACT_ATOMS: atom_id res chain seq x y z
N PHE A 1 16.55 8.79 -11.85
CA PHE A 1 16.57 10.16 -11.29
C PHE A 1 15.13 10.62 -11.06
N PRO A 2 14.83 11.30 -9.95
CA PRO A 2 13.51 11.90 -9.76
C PRO A 2 13.28 12.99 -10.80
N CYS A 3 12.07 13.06 -11.36
CA CYS A 3 11.71 14.10 -12.33
C CYS A 3 11.37 15.43 -11.64
N ILE A 4 10.79 15.36 -10.43
CA ILE A 4 10.34 16.52 -9.65
C ILE A 4 10.58 16.23 -8.17
N LEU A 5 11.00 17.25 -7.41
CA LEU A 5 11.11 17.21 -5.95
C LEU A 5 10.20 18.27 -5.34
N GLY A 6 9.35 17.88 -4.40
CA GLY A 6 8.46 18.79 -3.68
C GLY A 6 8.69 18.66 -2.17
N LEU A 7 8.97 19.79 -1.50
CA LEU A 7 8.98 19.90 -0.05
C LEU A 7 7.62 20.39 0.41
N LEU A 8 6.88 19.52 1.11
CA LEU A 8 5.52 19.81 1.57
C LEU A 8 5.52 20.08 3.08
N SER A 9 4.65 20.99 3.53
CA SER A 9 4.54 21.39 4.93
C SER A 9 3.86 20.34 5.81
N ASP A 10 2.99 19.53 5.22
CA ASP A 10 2.30 18.42 5.89
C ASP A 10 1.80 17.39 4.87
N ARG A 11 1.12 16.38 5.40
CA ARG A 11 0.58 15.20 4.71
C ARG A 11 -0.92 15.29 4.44
N LYS A 12 -1.48 16.50 4.39
CA LYS A 12 -2.92 16.71 4.23
C LYS A 12 -3.33 16.69 2.76
N LYS A 13 -4.58 16.29 2.50
CA LYS A 13 -5.21 16.33 1.18
C LYS A 13 -5.04 17.69 0.48
N SER A 14 -5.29 18.79 1.19
CA SER A 14 -5.17 20.15 0.63
C SER A 14 -3.76 20.46 0.12
N THR A 15 -2.74 19.97 0.83
CA THR A 15 -1.33 20.17 0.49
C THR A 15 -0.96 19.39 -0.78
N TYR A 16 -1.42 18.15 -0.91
CA TYR A 16 -1.24 17.38 -2.14
C TYR A 16 -2.00 17.96 -3.33
N GLN A 17 -3.22 18.45 -3.14
CA GLN A 17 -3.97 19.13 -4.19
C GLN A 17 -3.23 20.37 -4.69
N CYS A 18 -2.65 21.16 -3.77
CA CYS A 18 -1.81 22.29 -4.14
C CYS A 18 -0.63 21.85 -5.01
N LEU A 19 0.13 20.83 -4.58
CA LEU A 19 1.23 20.27 -5.38
C LEU A 19 0.76 19.86 -6.78
N PHE A 20 -0.32 19.10 -6.90
CA PHE A 20 -0.81 18.63 -8.21
C PHE A 20 -1.28 19.77 -9.12
N ARG A 21 -1.87 20.82 -8.57
CA ARG A 21 -2.24 22.02 -9.34
C ARG A 21 -1.01 22.78 -9.82
N GLU A 22 0.02 22.90 -8.99
CA GLU A 22 1.30 23.47 -9.41
C GLU A 22 1.95 22.64 -10.53
N LEU A 23 1.91 21.30 -10.45
CA LEU A 23 2.41 20.44 -11.52
C LEU A 23 1.66 20.66 -12.85
N LYS A 24 0.33 20.80 -12.80
CA LYS A 24 -0.49 21.12 -13.98
C LYS A 24 -0.13 22.50 -14.55
N SER A 25 0.07 23.49 -13.68
CA SER A 25 0.48 24.85 -14.05
C SER A 25 1.83 24.84 -14.76
N VAL A 26 2.84 24.19 -14.18
CA VAL A 26 4.18 24.03 -14.78
C VAL A 26 4.08 23.34 -16.15
N ALA A 27 3.32 22.26 -16.27
CA ALA A 27 3.13 21.60 -17.57
C ALA A 27 2.49 22.52 -18.60
N ALA A 28 1.51 23.34 -18.20
CA ALA A 28 0.86 24.31 -19.08
C ALA A 28 1.83 25.37 -19.58
N THR A 29 2.79 25.84 -18.76
CA THR A 29 3.84 26.77 -19.23
C THR A 29 4.72 26.18 -20.34
N MET A 30 4.76 24.85 -20.45
CA MET A 30 5.48 24.11 -21.48
C MET A 30 4.58 23.69 -22.66
N ASN A 31 3.35 24.23 -22.75
CA ASN A 31 2.32 23.82 -23.71
C ASN A 31 1.99 22.32 -23.64
N ARG A 32 2.03 21.72 -22.44
CA ARG A 32 1.66 20.33 -22.18
C ARG A 32 0.48 20.24 -21.23
N VAL A 33 -0.29 19.17 -21.36
CA VAL A 33 -1.36 18.83 -20.42
C VAL A 33 -0.87 17.70 -19.52
N PHE A 34 -0.79 17.96 -18.20
CA PHE A 34 -0.43 16.92 -17.24
C PHE A 34 -1.67 16.07 -16.91
N LYS A 35 -1.86 14.99 -17.68
CA LYS A 35 -2.96 14.04 -17.54
C LYS A 35 -2.42 12.61 -17.51
N PRO A 36 -1.94 12.12 -16.36
CA PRO A 36 -1.51 10.74 -16.23
C PRO A 36 -2.72 9.79 -16.41
N GLU A 37 -2.49 8.66 -17.09
CA GLU A 37 -3.48 7.58 -17.21
C GLU A 37 -3.45 6.65 -15.99
N ARG A 38 -2.27 6.47 -15.40
CA ARG A 38 -2.04 5.65 -14.21
C ARG A 38 -1.20 6.40 -13.20
N ILE A 39 -1.57 6.28 -11.94
CA ILE A 39 -0.87 6.87 -10.80
C ILE A 39 -0.59 5.75 -9.79
N ILE A 40 0.67 5.60 -9.40
CA ILE A 40 1.09 4.63 -8.37
C ILE A 40 1.68 5.44 -7.23
N THR A 41 1.12 5.28 -6.02
CA THR A 41 1.60 6.00 -4.82
C THR A 41 1.59 5.10 -3.59
N ASP A 42 2.16 5.57 -2.49
CA ASP A 42 1.95 4.92 -1.21
C ASP A 42 0.51 5.13 -0.70
N PHE A 43 0.18 4.53 0.44
CA PHE A 43 -1.18 4.46 0.97
C PHE A 43 -1.49 5.61 1.93
N GLU A 44 -0.97 6.80 1.63
CA GLU A 44 -1.13 7.94 2.52
C GLU A 44 -2.56 8.53 2.43
N SER A 45 -3.23 8.64 3.58
CA SER A 45 -4.65 9.02 3.67
C SER A 45 -4.97 10.41 3.10
N GLY A 46 -4.01 11.33 3.05
CA GLY A 46 -4.17 12.63 2.38
C GLY A 46 -3.96 12.55 0.86
N LEU A 47 -3.07 11.67 0.41
CA LEU A 47 -2.63 11.59 -0.98
C LEU A 47 -3.67 10.94 -1.88
N MET A 48 -4.22 9.79 -1.46
CA MET A 48 -5.22 9.05 -2.23
C MET A 48 -6.44 9.92 -2.61
N PRO A 49 -7.13 10.59 -1.66
CA PRO A 49 -8.28 11.43 -2.02
C PRO A 49 -7.88 12.71 -2.76
N ALA A 50 -6.62 13.17 -2.68
CA ALA A 50 -6.16 14.28 -3.50
C ALA A 50 -6.02 13.87 -4.97
N ILE A 51 -5.51 12.65 -5.21
CA ILE A 51 -5.41 12.07 -6.56
C ILE A 51 -6.79 11.92 -7.19
N SER A 52 -7.77 11.35 -6.47
CA SER A 52 -9.12 11.16 -7.01
C SER A 52 -9.79 12.48 -7.41
N VAL A 53 -9.51 13.58 -6.71
CA VAL A 53 -10.05 14.91 -7.05
C VAL A 53 -9.29 15.54 -8.22
N GLU A 54 -7.96 15.46 -8.22
CA GLU A 54 -7.14 16.17 -9.22
C GLU A 54 -7.01 15.39 -10.53
N PHE A 55 -7.15 14.07 -10.51
CA PHE A 55 -7.01 13.18 -11.66
C PHE A 55 -8.13 12.12 -11.70
N PRO A 56 -9.41 12.52 -11.79
CA PRO A 56 -10.55 11.59 -11.71
C PRO A 56 -10.61 10.55 -12.85
N GLY A 57 -9.90 10.79 -13.95
CA GLY A 57 -9.80 9.84 -15.07
C GLY A 57 -8.56 8.95 -15.04
N ALA A 58 -7.71 9.06 -14.02
CA ALA A 58 -6.54 8.21 -13.87
C ALA A 58 -6.89 6.97 -13.04
N VAL A 59 -6.32 5.82 -13.41
CA VAL A 59 -6.34 4.64 -12.56
C VAL A 59 -5.31 4.84 -11.45
N HIS A 60 -5.76 4.85 -10.20
CA HIS A 60 -4.90 4.96 -9.04
C HIS A 60 -4.67 3.57 -8.44
N ASN A 61 -3.41 3.19 -8.26
CA ASN A 61 -3.00 1.92 -7.66
C ASN A 61 -2.11 2.17 -6.46
N GLY A 62 -2.27 1.36 -5.41
CA GLY A 62 -1.33 1.25 -4.32
C GLY A 62 0.04 0.72 -4.77
N CYS A 63 1.12 1.23 -4.18
CA CYS A 63 2.47 0.77 -4.51
C CYS A 63 2.80 -0.53 -3.78
N TYR A 64 2.97 -1.62 -4.55
CA TYR A 64 3.37 -2.93 -4.03
C TYR A 64 4.64 -2.91 -3.16
N PHE A 65 5.64 -2.11 -3.55
CA PHE A 65 6.86 -1.97 -2.77
C PHE A 65 6.58 -1.42 -1.38
N HIS A 66 5.76 -0.37 -1.27
CA HIS A 66 5.40 0.24 0.01
C HIS A 66 4.48 -0.66 0.85
N TYR A 67 3.60 -1.42 0.21
CA TYR A 67 2.80 -2.47 0.86
C TYR A 67 3.70 -3.50 1.55
N ASN A 68 4.59 -4.12 0.78
CA ASN A 68 5.55 -5.11 1.26
C ASN A 68 6.48 -4.56 2.35
N GLN A 69 6.97 -3.33 2.15
CA GLN A 69 7.83 -2.67 3.11
C GLN A 69 7.12 -2.42 4.44
N SER A 70 5.82 -2.11 4.41
CA SER A 70 4.99 -1.90 5.62
C SER A 70 4.76 -3.20 6.37
N ILE A 71 4.44 -4.30 5.66
CA ILE A 71 4.32 -5.63 6.27
C ILE A 71 5.65 -6.07 6.87
N TYR A 72 6.76 -5.91 6.15
CA TYR A 72 8.07 -6.31 6.66
C TYR A 72 8.50 -5.50 7.89
N ARG A 73 8.24 -4.18 7.90
CA ARG A 73 8.45 -3.35 9.10
C ARG A 73 7.60 -3.82 10.27
N ARG A 74 6.36 -4.25 10.02
CA ARG A 74 5.50 -4.82 11.06
C ARG A 74 6.08 -6.13 11.60
N ILE A 75 6.52 -7.04 10.72
CA ILE A 75 7.22 -8.29 11.10
C ILE A 75 8.40 -7.97 12.02
N GLN A 76 9.22 -6.99 11.66
CA GLN A 76 10.35 -6.56 12.49
C GLN A 76 9.89 -6.00 13.85
N SER A 77 8.89 -5.11 13.88
CA SER A 77 8.39 -4.52 15.13
C SER A 77 7.74 -5.52 16.09
N LEU A 78 7.24 -6.65 15.56
CA LEU A 78 6.66 -7.73 16.34
C LEU A 78 7.73 -8.73 16.84
N GLY A 79 9.01 -8.49 16.57
CA GLY A 79 10.10 -9.39 16.94
C GLY A 79 10.20 -10.66 16.07
N LEU A 80 9.46 -10.71 14.96
CA LEU A 80 9.36 -11.89 14.09
C LEU A 80 10.47 -11.97 13.03
N ALA A 81 11.45 -11.05 13.06
CA ALA A 81 12.52 -11.00 12.05
C ALA A 81 13.33 -12.30 11.99
N THR A 82 13.67 -12.88 13.14
CA THR A 82 14.39 -14.15 13.21
C THR A 82 13.54 -15.29 12.65
N ALA A 83 12.29 -15.43 13.11
CA ALA A 83 11.36 -16.45 12.63
C ALA A 83 11.14 -16.35 11.11
N TYR A 84 10.93 -15.15 10.58
CA TYR A 84 10.84 -14.92 9.14
C TYR A 84 12.11 -15.37 8.39
N SER A 85 13.29 -15.24 9.01
CA SER A 85 14.55 -15.64 8.39
C SER A 85 14.84 -17.13 8.52
N SER A 86 14.49 -17.78 9.63
CA SER A 86 14.93 -19.15 9.94
C SER A 86 13.84 -20.21 9.82
N ASP A 87 12.57 -19.83 9.79
CA ASP A 87 11.43 -20.75 9.74
C ASP A 87 10.71 -20.64 8.39
N ASP A 88 10.74 -21.74 7.63
CA ASP A 88 10.19 -21.79 6.27
C ASP A 88 8.66 -21.66 6.24
N GLU A 89 7.94 -22.18 7.24
CA GLU A 89 6.49 -22.08 7.29
C GLU A 89 6.05 -20.65 7.60
N VAL A 90 6.72 -20.01 8.57
CA VAL A 90 6.50 -18.60 8.93
C VAL A 90 6.82 -17.70 7.74
N ARG A 91 7.98 -17.90 7.10
CA ARG A 91 8.39 -17.14 5.92
C ARG A 91 7.42 -17.31 4.77
N SER A 92 6.98 -18.54 4.51
CA SER A 92 6.00 -18.86 3.47
C SER A 92 4.67 -18.15 3.72
N CYS A 93 4.14 -18.22 4.95
CA CYS A 93 2.90 -17.54 5.31
C CYS A 93 3.02 -16.01 5.15
N CYS A 94 4.11 -15.40 5.64
CA CYS A 94 4.37 -13.97 5.48
C CYS A 94 4.46 -13.57 3.99
N ARG A 95 5.12 -14.37 3.15
CA ARG A 95 5.20 -14.10 1.70
C ARG A 95 3.85 -14.23 1.00
N LYS A 96 2.99 -15.17 1.42
CA LYS A 96 1.61 -15.28 0.91
C LYS A 96 0.78 -14.06 1.28
N LEU A 97 0.91 -13.56 2.52
CA LEU A 97 0.29 -12.30 2.94
C LEU A 97 0.78 -11.14 2.07
N MET A 98 2.09 -11.05 1.82
CA MET A 98 2.68 -10.03 0.94
C MET A 98 2.22 -10.18 -0.53
N SER A 99 1.93 -11.38 -1.01
CA SER A 99 1.44 -11.58 -2.38
C SER A 99 -0.03 -11.25 -2.59
N LEU A 100 -0.82 -11.03 -1.53
CA LEU A 100 -2.21 -10.59 -1.65
C LEU A 100 -2.34 -9.35 -2.53
N ALA A 101 -1.31 -8.49 -2.52
CA ALA A 101 -1.30 -7.29 -3.34
C ALA A 101 -1.21 -7.49 -4.86
N MET A 102 -1.00 -8.72 -5.31
CA MET A 102 -0.96 -9.11 -6.72
C MET A 102 -2.25 -9.79 -7.20
N MET A 103 -3.21 -9.99 -6.29
CA MET A 103 -4.46 -10.66 -6.62
C MET A 103 -5.51 -9.66 -7.14
N PRO A 104 -6.50 -10.12 -7.93
CA PRO A 104 -7.68 -9.32 -8.22
C PRO A 104 -8.33 -8.85 -6.93
N LEU A 105 -8.69 -7.57 -6.84
CA LEU A 105 -9.23 -6.95 -5.62
C LEU A 105 -10.39 -7.76 -5.00
N GLN A 106 -11.26 -8.31 -5.84
CA GLN A 106 -12.42 -9.10 -5.40
C GLN A 106 -12.03 -10.40 -4.68
N GLU A 107 -10.82 -10.89 -4.88
CA GLU A 107 -10.31 -12.13 -4.29
C GLU A 107 -9.43 -11.91 -3.05
N VAL A 108 -8.97 -10.68 -2.81
CA VAL A 108 -7.97 -10.39 -1.76
C VAL A 108 -8.49 -10.74 -0.38
N GLU A 109 -9.67 -10.26 -0.02
CA GLU A 109 -10.26 -10.47 1.30
C GLU A 109 -10.52 -11.95 1.57
N THR A 110 -11.18 -12.63 0.62
CA THR A 110 -11.44 -14.08 0.70
C THR A 110 -10.13 -14.87 0.85
N SER A 111 -9.10 -14.52 0.07
CA SER A 111 -7.81 -15.19 0.11
C SER A 111 -7.06 -14.97 1.42
N PHE A 112 -7.16 -13.77 2.01
CA PHE A 112 -6.62 -13.47 3.32
C PHE A 112 -7.25 -14.36 4.40
N TYR A 113 -8.59 -14.46 4.44
CA TYR A 113 -9.29 -15.28 5.43
C TYR A 113 -9.06 -16.78 5.23
N ASN A 114 -9.00 -17.26 3.99
CA ASN A 114 -8.63 -18.64 3.69
C ASN A 114 -7.22 -18.95 4.19
N LEU A 115 -6.24 -18.10 3.86
CA LEU A 115 -4.86 -18.25 4.33
C LEU A 115 -4.78 -18.29 5.86
N ARG A 116 -5.48 -17.38 6.55
CA ARG A 116 -5.56 -17.35 8.02
C ARG A 116 -6.20 -18.61 8.60
N THR A 117 -7.18 -19.19 7.92
CA THR A 117 -7.88 -20.40 8.36
C THR A 117 -7.02 -21.65 8.17
N GLU A 118 -6.43 -21.81 6.98
CA GLU A 118 -5.63 -22.96 6.57
C GLU A 118 -4.23 -22.99 7.20
N THR A 119 -3.71 -21.86 7.67
CA THR A 119 -2.43 -21.80 8.38
C THR A 119 -2.48 -22.69 9.63
N ASN A 120 -1.45 -23.53 9.80
CA ASN A 120 -1.35 -24.45 10.94
C ASN A 120 -1.36 -23.70 12.29
N SER A 121 -1.77 -24.38 13.36
CA SER A 121 -1.98 -23.75 14.68
C SER A 121 -0.75 -23.06 15.24
N ARG A 122 0.45 -23.65 15.07
CA ARG A 122 1.72 -23.08 15.51
C ARG A 122 2.00 -21.74 14.84
N VAL A 123 2.03 -21.71 13.51
CA VAL A 123 2.31 -20.50 12.72
C VAL A 123 1.22 -19.45 12.93
N LYS A 124 -0.05 -19.89 13.08
CA LYS A 124 -1.18 -19.00 13.35
C LYS A 124 -1.04 -18.29 14.70
N GLN A 125 -0.59 -19.01 15.74
CA GLN A 125 -0.33 -18.43 17.05
C GLN A 125 0.85 -17.45 17.01
N GLU A 126 1.94 -17.84 16.34
CA GLU A 126 3.15 -17.01 16.21
C GLU A 126 2.90 -15.73 15.40
N LEU A 127 2.13 -15.82 14.32
CA LEU A 127 1.76 -14.69 13.46
C LEU A 127 0.47 -13.98 13.88
N HIS A 128 -0.10 -14.29 15.05
CA HIS A 128 -1.42 -13.79 15.45
C HIS A 128 -1.53 -12.25 15.37
N GLN A 129 -0.53 -11.54 15.90
CA GLN A 129 -0.50 -10.07 15.87
C GLN A 129 -0.31 -9.51 14.45
N LEU A 130 0.38 -10.25 13.57
CA LEU A 130 0.53 -9.85 12.17
C LEU A 130 -0.80 -10.01 11.43
N PHE A 131 -1.51 -11.12 11.63
CA PHE A 131 -2.86 -11.31 11.08
C PHE A 131 -3.81 -10.21 11.54
N LEU A 132 -3.84 -9.88 12.83
CA LEU A 132 -4.66 -8.78 13.36
C LEU A 132 -4.31 -7.43 12.70
N TYR A 133 -3.03 -7.15 12.51
CA TYR A 133 -2.60 -5.92 11.82
C TYR A 133 -3.11 -5.87 10.37
N LEU A 134 -2.98 -6.96 9.61
CA LEU A 134 -3.49 -6.98 8.23
C LEU A 134 -5.01 -6.84 8.18
N ASP A 135 -5.72 -7.53 9.06
CA ASP A 135 -7.18 -7.48 9.17
C ASP A 135 -7.68 -6.05 9.45
N GLN A 136 -7.13 -5.42 10.50
CA GLN A 136 -7.57 -4.11 10.96
C GLN A 136 -7.13 -2.97 10.05
N TYR A 137 -5.95 -3.04 9.44
CA TYR A 137 -5.42 -1.93 8.66
C TYR A 137 -5.61 -2.14 7.15
N TRP A 138 -5.16 -3.28 6.63
CA TRP A 138 -5.13 -3.51 5.19
C TRP A 138 -6.46 -4.02 4.64
N MET A 139 -7.25 -4.77 5.40
CA MET A 139 -8.58 -5.24 4.94
C MET A 139 -9.71 -4.25 5.25
N THR A 140 -9.53 -3.39 6.28
CA THR A 140 -10.60 -2.50 6.77
C THR A 140 -10.37 -1.02 6.45
N GLU A 141 -9.19 -0.47 6.75
CA GLU A 141 -8.95 0.98 6.72
C GLU A 141 -8.42 1.49 5.37
N VAL A 142 -7.59 0.69 4.70
CA VAL A 142 -7.03 1.04 3.38
C VAL A 142 -7.91 0.43 2.29
N PRO A 143 -8.53 1.23 1.40
CA PRO A 143 -9.17 0.68 0.22
C PRO A 143 -8.08 0.02 -0.62
N LEU A 144 -8.09 -1.31 -0.72
CA LEU A 144 -7.14 -2.08 -1.54
C LEU A 144 -7.47 -1.91 -3.03
N GLU A 145 -7.58 -0.69 -3.54
CA GLU A 145 -7.53 -0.44 -4.98
C GLU A 145 -6.07 -0.62 -5.43
N MET A 146 -5.68 -1.88 -5.66
CA MET A 146 -4.34 -2.30 -6.11
C MET A 146 -4.27 -2.49 -7.60
#